data_AF-A0A3M2AKM1-F1
#
_entry.id   AF-A0A3M2AKM1-F1
#
_cell.length_a   1.000
_cell.length_b   1.000
_cell.length_c   1.000
_cell.angle_alpha   90.00
_cell.angle_beta   90.00
_cell.angle_gamma   90.00
#
_symmetry.space_group_name_H-M   'P 1'
#
loop_
_entity.id
_entity.type
_entity.pdbx_description
1 polymer ?
#
loop_
_entity_poly.entity_id
_entity_poly.type
_entity_poly.pdbx_seq_one_letter_code
_entity_poly.pdbx_strand_id
1 'polypeptide(L)'
;MLGFAAPLVAILETGNFVVFIEGESGVGKSTINYIALSLYGYYKSLKLTMNLTDNALEAVLKQRRDTFICLDEINTSSKDITTQLVRAVYSVEAEVGRARMTKDYTLGELAMYRGIVGITSEESFSTFIEAMERIVNGARRRVVVIDVSSFEERVDKSFFTKVYQNIGKNYGHLIVDWIEYIKSHREELERSYKQWLETLRDENRGYEFNGPERYFALLFTTAEHVGKAFGIGYRALDRVFEYLWKICDANDDSQKEALKVYTREGLQELLLEFVEAKYGNFEVRRYKDNGEQVEEITTQFVRAGEVYGLIVPDLNYLYLTSAGKKAFVRYVKVQEKVVTKLLINFGFAEPNQGKSNQKMKRTTTTFASGVRLNTYCINLDLSSFRQDSSSGLSNNKKGGGKGGGQDSNGASSNGASDNKDAQVPDYYTEHF
;
A
#
# COMPACT_ATOMS: atom_id res chain seq x y z
N MET A 1 12.35 -9.73 -15.61
CA MET A 1 10.89 -9.69 -15.84
C MET A 1 10.40 -8.31 -16.23
N LEU A 2 10.54 -7.25 -15.40
CA LEU A 2 10.05 -5.89 -15.75
C LEU A 2 10.47 -5.40 -17.15
N GLY A 3 11.75 -5.55 -17.51
CA GLY A 3 12.24 -5.19 -18.84
C GLY A 3 11.64 -6.03 -19.98
N PHE A 4 11.34 -7.31 -19.75
CA PHE A 4 10.70 -8.16 -20.76
C PHE A 4 9.19 -7.90 -20.87
N ALA A 5 8.55 -7.43 -19.80
CA ALA A 5 7.12 -7.16 -19.76
C ALA A 5 6.72 -5.87 -20.51
N ALA A 6 7.61 -4.87 -20.58
CA ALA A 6 7.27 -3.57 -21.14
C ALA A 6 6.82 -3.59 -22.62
N PRO A 7 7.41 -4.38 -23.54
CA PRO A 7 6.91 -4.53 -24.91
C PRO A 7 5.55 -5.26 -24.97
N LEU A 8 5.24 -6.08 -23.98
CA LEU A 8 3.98 -6.84 -23.93
C LEU A 8 2.78 -5.99 -23.51
N VAL A 9 3.00 -4.85 -22.83
CA VAL A 9 1.92 -3.90 -22.43
C VAL A 9 1.04 -3.54 -23.63
N ALA A 10 1.67 -3.35 -24.78
CA ALA A 10 1.03 -3.03 -26.05
C ALA A 10 0.22 -4.16 -26.65
N ILE A 11 0.76 -5.37 -26.55
CA ILE A 11 0.29 -6.55 -27.26
C ILE A 11 -0.88 -7.17 -26.50
N LEU A 12 -0.80 -7.12 -25.18
CA LEU A 12 -1.79 -7.66 -24.26
C LEU A 12 -2.76 -6.59 -23.73
N GLU A 13 -2.63 -5.34 -24.20
CA GLU A 13 -3.51 -4.21 -23.89
C GLU A 13 -3.74 -4.01 -22.38
N THR A 14 -2.70 -4.20 -21.57
CA THR A 14 -2.80 -4.17 -20.10
C THR A 14 -2.92 -2.76 -19.53
N GLY A 15 -2.66 -1.75 -20.36
CA GLY A 15 -2.43 -0.38 -19.95
C GLY A 15 -1.07 -0.18 -19.27
N ASN A 16 -0.65 1.07 -19.21
CA ASN A 16 0.61 1.45 -18.56
C ASN A 16 0.51 1.32 -17.04
N PHE A 17 1.65 1.13 -16.38
CA PHE A 17 1.73 1.14 -14.93
C PHE A 17 3.12 1.52 -14.43
N VAL A 18 3.13 1.86 -13.15
CA VAL A 18 4.35 2.16 -12.40
C VAL A 18 4.69 0.95 -11.54
N VAL A 19 5.98 0.63 -11.47
CA VAL A 19 6.52 -0.28 -10.46
C VAL A 19 7.29 0.57 -9.47
N PHE A 20 6.81 0.62 -8.23
CA PHE A 20 7.44 1.36 -7.15
C PHE A 20 8.29 0.42 -6.31
N ILE A 21 9.61 0.60 -6.35
CA ILE A 21 10.59 -0.27 -5.70
C ILE A 21 11.10 0.42 -4.45
N GLU A 22 10.75 -0.12 -3.29
CA GLU A 22 11.04 0.47 -1.98
C GLU A 22 11.93 -0.43 -1.10
N GLY A 23 12.43 0.15 0.00
CA GLY A 23 13.30 -0.53 0.96
C GLY A 23 14.52 0.30 1.36
N GLU A 24 15.31 -0.20 2.30
CA GLU A 24 16.48 0.51 2.86
C GLU A 24 17.58 0.80 1.81
N SER A 25 18.50 1.70 2.15
CA SER A 25 19.65 1.98 1.29
C SER A 25 20.53 0.74 1.08
N GLY A 26 20.99 0.53 -0.15
CA GLY A 26 21.93 -0.55 -0.47
C GLY A 26 21.34 -1.96 -0.58
N VAL A 27 20.01 -2.13 -0.56
CA VAL A 27 19.35 -3.45 -0.70
C VAL A 27 19.15 -3.92 -2.15
N GLY A 28 19.61 -3.13 -3.15
CA GLY A 28 19.55 -3.53 -4.56
C GLY A 28 18.41 -2.91 -5.39
N LYS A 29 17.67 -1.93 -4.86
CA LYS A 29 16.56 -1.24 -5.58
C LYS A 29 16.96 -0.76 -6.98
N SER A 30 18.02 0.04 -7.07
CA SER A 30 18.52 0.56 -8.35
C SER A 30 19.09 -0.56 -9.24
N THR A 31 19.62 -1.64 -8.63
CA THR A 31 20.12 -2.79 -9.39
C THR A 31 18.99 -3.47 -10.17
N ILE A 32 17.81 -3.63 -9.57
CA ILE A 32 16.62 -4.19 -10.26
C ILE A 32 16.32 -3.41 -11.53
N ASN A 33 16.26 -2.08 -11.43
CA ASN A 33 16.03 -1.21 -12.59
C ASN A 33 17.16 -1.30 -13.62
N TYR A 34 18.42 -1.38 -13.19
CA TYR A 34 19.55 -1.40 -14.11
C TYR A 34 19.64 -2.71 -14.88
N ILE A 35 19.29 -3.84 -14.25
CA ILE A 35 19.11 -5.12 -14.93
C ILE A 35 17.99 -5.00 -15.97
N ALA A 36 16.85 -4.39 -15.63
CA ALA A 36 15.76 -4.20 -16.59
C ALA A 36 16.18 -3.31 -17.79
N LEU A 37 16.97 -2.26 -17.55
CA LEU A 37 17.52 -1.41 -18.61
C LEU A 37 18.56 -2.11 -19.48
N SER A 38 19.34 -3.04 -18.92
CA SER A 38 20.41 -3.71 -19.66
C SER A 38 19.89 -4.59 -20.80
N LEU A 39 18.61 -4.97 -20.78
CA LEU A 39 17.96 -5.61 -21.92
C LEU A 39 17.98 -4.73 -23.16
N TYR A 40 17.79 -3.42 -22.99
CA TYR A 40 17.64 -2.45 -24.08
C TYR A 40 18.95 -1.77 -24.47
N GLY A 41 19.90 -1.66 -23.55
CA GLY A 41 21.17 -1.00 -23.81
C GLY A 41 21.94 -0.67 -22.55
N TYR A 42 22.96 0.17 -22.67
CA TYR A 42 23.80 0.51 -21.52
C TYR A 42 23.01 1.26 -20.45
N TYR A 43 22.83 0.64 -19.27
CA TYR A 43 21.92 1.16 -18.24
C TYR A 43 22.27 2.59 -17.78
N LYS A 44 23.55 3.00 -17.77
CA LYS A 44 23.92 4.36 -17.33
C LYS A 44 23.52 5.45 -18.31
N SER A 45 23.41 5.15 -19.61
CA SER A 45 22.92 6.13 -20.60
C SER A 45 21.38 6.14 -20.66
N LEU A 46 20.75 5.06 -20.22
CA LEU A 46 19.29 4.92 -20.22
C LEU A 46 18.64 5.37 -18.91
N LYS A 47 19.30 5.27 -17.76
CA LYS A 47 18.72 5.67 -16.49
C LYS A 47 18.42 7.15 -16.44
N LEU A 48 17.36 7.50 -15.74
CA LEU A 48 16.98 8.88 -15.46
C LEU A 48 16.90 9.04 -13.94
N THR A 49 17.06 10.27 -13.49
CA THR A 49 16.81 10.66 -12.10
C THR A 49 15.50 11.43 -12.05
N MET A 50 14.85 11.45 -10.88
CA MET A 50 13.56 12.15 -10.72
C MET A 50 13.66 13.69 -10.74
N ASN A 51 14.86 14.26 -10.88
CA ASN A 51 15.07 15.69 -11.07
C ASN A 51 14.78 16.13 -12.53
N LEU A 52 13.60 15.81 -13.03
CA LEU A 52 13.14 16.14 -14.38
C LEU A 52 11.91 17.05 -14.30
N THR A 53 11.83 18.02 -15.21
CA THR A 53 10.59 18.80 -15.39
C THR A 53 9.50 17.92 -16.01
N ASP A 54 8.23 18.26 -15.79
CA ASP A 54 7.08 17.54 -16.39
C ASP A 54 7.22 17.41 -17.91
N ASN A 55 7.66 18.48 -18.59
CA ASN A 55 7.86 18.45 -20.05
C ASN A 55 9.02 17.53 -20.46
N ALA A 56 10.08 17.44 -19.65
CA ALA A 56 11.19 16.52 -19.91
C ALA A 56 10.76 15.06 -19.71
N LEU A 57 10.00 14.77 -18.65
CA LEU A 57 9.42 13.45 -18.43
C LEU A 57 8.48 13.07 -19.58
N GLU A 58 7.54 13.95 -19.95
CA GLU A 58 6.66 13.73 -21.11
C GLU A 58 7.48 13.46 -22.39
N ALA A 59 8.53 14.24 -22.67
CA ALA A 59 9.36 14.04 -23.85
C ALA A 59 10.05 12.67 -23.87
N VAL A 60 10.60 12.23 -22.72
CA VAL A 60 11.19 10.90 -22.57
C VAL A 60 10.15 9.81 -22.79
N LEU A 61 9.00 9.90 -22.11
CA LEU A 61 7.92 8.92 -22.24
C LEU A 61 7.48 8.79 -23.71
N LYS A 62 7.38 9.91 -24.44
CA LYS A 62 7.04 9.91 -25.86
C LYS A 62 8.10 9.24 -26.75
N GLN A 63 9.37 9.41 -26.42
CA GLN A 63 10.50 8.86 -27.20
C GLN A 63 10.73 7.37 -26.93
N ARG A 64 10.41 6.89 -25.73
CA ARG A 64 10.78 5.54 -25.23
C ARG A 64 9.56 4.65 -25.04
N ARG A 65 8.71 4.56 -26.07
CA ARG A 65 7.53 3.68 -26.07
C ARG A 65 7.95 2.21 -26.16
N ASP A 66 7.13 1.34 -25.59
CA ASP A 66 7.31 -0.12 -25.53
C ASP A 66 8.59 -0.56 -24.80
N THR A 67 9.14 0.35 -23.99
CA THR A 67 10.35 0.09 -23.21
C THR A 67 10.13 0.34 -21.72
N PHE A 68 10.99 -0.29 -20.93
CA PHE A 68 11.10 -0.01 -19.51
C PHE A 68 11.84 1.31 -19.28
N ILE A 69 11.28 2.19 -18.47
CA ILE A 69 11.90 3.46 -18.09
C ILE A 69 12.23 3.42 -16.60
N CYS A 70 13.46 3.81 -16.26
CA CYS A 70 13.92 3.91 -14.88
C CYS A 70 13.96 5.37 -14.44
N LEU A 71 13.25 5.68 -13.35
CA LEU A 71 13.33 6.93 -12.60
C LEU A 71 13.95 6.62 -11.23
N ASP A 72 15.26 6.77 -11.13
CA ASP A 72 16.03 6.39 -9.94
C ASP A 72 16.09 7.52 -8.90
N GLU A 73 16.17 7.12 -7.64
CA GLU A 73 16.41 7.96 -6.45
C GLU A 73 15.40 9.11 -6.28
N ILE A 74 14.15 8.77 -5.96
CA ILE A 74 13.23 9.76 -5.37
C ILE A 74 13.82 10.23 -4.03
N ASN A 75 14.32 11.46 -4.02
CA ASN A 75 14.98 12.05 -2.85
C ASN A 75 14.00 12.95 -2.08
N THR A 76 13.73 12.61 -0.82
CA THR A 76 12.63 13.10 0.03
C THR A 76 12.79 14.55 0.52
N SER A 77 13.81 15.29 0.09
CA SER A 77 14.20 16.57 0.71
C SER A 77 13.32 17.77 0.32
N SER A 78 12.22 17.61 -0.43
CA SER A 78 11.29 18.73 -0.71
C SER A 78 9.83 18.28 -0.87
N LYS A 79 8.87 19.10 -0.43
CA LYS A 79 7.41 18.91 -0.66
C LYS A 79 7.03 18.77 -2.16
N ASP A 80 7.94 19.14 -3.05
CA ASP A 80 7.79 19.02 -4.49
C ASP A 80 7.80 17.55 -4.95
N ILE A 81 8.48 16.67 -4.21
CA ILE A 81 8.70 15.28 -4.62
C ILE A 81 7.43 14.41 -4.64
N THR A 82 6.54 14.57 -3.64
CA THR A 82 5.24 13.88 -3.63
C THR A 82 4.40 14.31 -4.82
N THR A 83 4.44 15.60 -5.16
CA THR A 83 3.75 16.14 -6.34
C THR A 83 4.35 15.58 -7.63
N GLN A 84 5.68 15.47 -7.72
CA GLN A 84 6.39 14.91 -8.87
C GLN A 84 6.12 13.41 -9.07
N LEU A 85 6.14 12.60 -8.00
CA LEU A 85 5.80 11.17 -8.06
C LEU A 85 4.39 10.97 -8.61
N VAL A 86 3.43 11.75 -8.11
CA VAL A 86 2.03 11.69 -8.51
C VAL A 86 1.87 12.09 -9.96
N ARG A 87 2.53 13.18 -10.37
CA ARG A 87 2.56 13.58 -11.77
C ARG A 87 3.18 12.49 -12.63
N ALA A 88 4.26 11.84 -12.19
CA ALA A 88 4.84 10.72 -12.92
C ALA A 88 3.85 9.56 -13.07
N VAL A 89 3.17 9.15 -11.99
CA VAL A 89 2.14 8.10 -12.04
C VAL A 89 0.99 8.49 -12.99
N TYR A 90 0.50 9.72 -12.92
CA TYR A 90 -0.57 10.20 -13.81
C TYR A 90 -0.14 10.39 -15.27
N SER A 91 1.09 10.84 -15.51
CA SER A 91 1.66 10.99 -16.85
C SER A 91 1.87 9.64 -17.51
N VAL A 92 2.18 8.61 -16.71
CA VAL A 92 2.22 7.21 -17.17
C VAL A 92 0.82 6.67 -17.43
N GLU A 93 -0.16 7.01 -16.59
CA GLU A 93 -1.57 6.61 -16.74
C GLU A 93 -2.20 7.19 -18.01
N ALA A 94 -1.86 8.42 -18.39
CA ALA A 94 -2.44 9.08 -19.55
C ALA A 94 -2.04 8.37 -20.85
N GLU A 95 -2.83 7.39 -21.27
CA GLU A 95 -2.74 6.78 -22.62
C GLU A 95 -2.88 7.85 -23.70
N VAL A 96 -3.60 8.93 -23.41
CA VAL A 96 -3.76 10.10 -24.27
C VAL A 96 -2.89 11.23 -23.71
N GLY A 97 -1.75 11.50 -24.34
CA GLY A 97 -0.96 12.70 -24.02
C GLY A 97 -1.84 13.95 -24.12
N ARG A 98 -1.57 15.00 -23.33
CA ARG A 98 -2.36 16.24 -23.44
C ARG A 98 -2.22 16.81 -24.85
N ALA A 99 -3.32 16.81 -25.63
CA ALA A 99 -3.36 17.47 -26.93
C ALA A 99 -3.01 18.95 -26.75
N ARG A 100 -1.97 19.42 -27.44
CA ARG A 100 -1.63 20.84 -27.49
C ARG A 100 -1.84 21.32 -28.92
N MET A 101 -2.53 22.44 -29.08
CA MET A 101 -2.68 23.10 -30.37
C MET A 101 -1.30 23.62 -30.80
N THR A 102 -0.87 23.31 -32.01
CA THR A 102 0.38 23.81 -32.58
C THR A 102 0.24 25.31 -32.88
N LYS A 103 1.38 25.98 -33.14
CA LYS A 103 1.37 27.39 -33.60
C LYS A 103 0.60 27.59 -34.90
N ASP A 104 0.37 26.52 -35.65
CA ASP A 104 -0.34 26.49 -36.93
C ASP A 104 -1.82 26.11 -36.77
N TYR A 105 -2.37 26.17 -35.55
CA TYR A 105 -3.76 25.83 -35.23
C TYR A 105 -4.17 24.39 -35.57
N THR A 106 -3.20 23.49 -35.76
CA THR A 106 -3.44 22.05 -35.90
C THR A 106 -3.37 21.37 -34.53
N LEU A 107 -4.10 20.27 -34.34
CA LEU A 107 -3.93 19.45 -33.14
C LEU A 107 -2.53 18.83 -33.22
N GLY A 108 -1.63 19.13 -32.28
CA GLY A 108 -0.32 18.49 -32.22
C GLY A 108 -0.46 16.98 -31.96
N GLU A 109 0.50 16.18 -32.44
CA GLU A 109 0.47 14.72 -32.26
C GLU A 109 0.22 14.36 -30.79
N LEU A 110 -0.88 13.62 -30.57
CA LEU A 110 -1.20 12.96 -29.32
C LEU A 110 -0.15 11.90 -29.06
N ALA A 111 0.94 12.29 -28.42
CA ALA A 111 2.03 11.38 -28.19
C ALA A 111 1.74 10.57 -26.91
N MET A 112 1.44 9.29 -27.14
CA MET A 112 1.01 8.31 -26.14
C MET A 112 2.24 7.57 -25.61
N TYR A 113 2.38 7.46 -24.28
CA TYR A 113 3.34 6.53 -23.69
C TYR A 113 2.74 5.13 -23.69
N ARG A 114 3.60 4.13 -23.88
CA ARG A 114 3.25 2.73 -23.71
C ARG A 114 4.40 2.01 -23.04
N GLY A 115 4.19 1.37 -21.90
CA GLY A 115 5.24 0.65 -21.19
C GLY A 115 5.13 0.70 -19.67
N ILE A 116 6.28 0.45 -19.02
CA ILE A 116 6.41 0.32 -17.58
C ILE A 116 7.45 1.30 -17.09
N VAL A 117 7.12 2.05 -16.03
CA VAL A 117 8.08 2.94 -15.35
C VAL A 117 8.44 2.36 -14.00
N GLY A 118 9.72 2.04 -13.80
CA GLY A 118 10.29 1.66 -12.52
C GLY A 118 10.79 2.88 -11.75
N ILE A 119 10.31 3.04 -10.54
CA ILE A 119 10.68 4.12 -9.62
C ILE A 119 11.36 3.52 -8.40
N THR A 120 12.46 4.11 -7.92
CA THR A 120 13.08 3.68 -6.65
C THR A 120 12.91 4.71 -5.54
N SER A 121 12.66 4.26 -4.32
CA SER A 121 12.61 5.11 -3.13
C SER A 121 13.08 4.40 -1.87
N GLU A 122 13.55 5.16 -0.88
CA GLU A 122 13.77 4.66 0.49
C GLU A 122 12.51 4.78 1.35
N GLU A 123 11.60 5.69 0.98
CA GLU A 123 10.32 5.87 1.62
C GLU A 123 9.26 4.96 1.00
N SER A 124 8.31 4.49 1.82
CA SER A 124 7.23 3.65 1.32
C SER A 124 6.28 4.42 0.40
N PHE A 125 5.71 3.75 -0.59
CA PHE A 125 4.68 4.32 -1.46
C PHE A 125 3.49 4.84 -0.65
N SER A 126 3.12 4.12 0.42
CA SER A 126 2.08 4.53 1.36
C SER A 126 2.38 5.89 1.99
N THR A 127 3.63 6.16 2.39
CA THR A 127 4.05 7.47 2.91
C THR A 127 3.78 8.59 1.90
N PHE A 128 4.04 8.36 0.61
CA PHE A 128 3.76 9.36 -0.42
C PHE A 128 2.26 9.58 -0.61
N ILE A 129 1.46 8.52 -0.64
CA ILE A 129 0.00 8.63 -0.73
C ILE A 129 -0.58 9.38 0.48
N GLU A 130 -0.04 9.15 1.68
CA GLU A 130 -0.45 9.85 2.91
C GLU A 130 -0.16 11.35 2.88
N ALA A 131 1.00 11.73 2.33
CA ALA A 131 1.36 13.13 2.17
C ALA A 131 0.44 13.87 1.18
N MET A 132 -0.36 13.14 0.39
CA MET A 132 -1.32 13.71 -0.52
C MET A 132 -2.67 13.93 0.16
N GLU A 133 -3.01 15.19 0.38
CA GLU A 133 -4.35 15.53 0.86
C GLU A 133 -5.47 15.09 -0.09
N ARG A 134 -5.23 14.78 -1.38
CA ARG A 134 -6.25 14.28 -2.33
C ARG A 134 -6.06 12.79 -2.58
N ILE A 135 -7.06 12.01 -2.18
CA ILE A 135 -7.18 10.58 -2.47
C ILE A 135 -6.96 10.36 -3.97
N VAL A 136 -5.92 9.59 -4.31
CA VAL A 136 -5.73 9.07 -5.65
C VAL A 136 -5.85 7.56 -5.63
N ASN A 137 -7.02 7.06 -5.22
CA ASN A 137 -7.36 5.63 -5.36
C ASN A 137 -7.13 5.15 -6.80
N GLY A 138 -7.29 6.03 -7.81
CA GLY A 138 -6.95 5.72 -9.20
C GLY A 138 -5.47 5.39 -9.45
N ALA A 139 -4.54 6.05 -8.77
CA ALA A 139 -3.10 5.87 -8.93
C ALA A 139 -2.64 4.58 -8.25
N ARG A 140 -3.19 4.29 -7.06
CA ARG A 140 -2.89 3.07 -6.32
C ARG A 140 -3.23 1.80 -7.11
N ARG A 141 -4.30 1.85 -7.90
CA ARG A 141 -4.70 0.77 -8.81
C ARG A 141 -3.76 0.56 -10.01
N ARG A 142 -2.74 1.41 -10.17
CA ARG A 142 -1.82 1.47 -11.30
C ARG A 142 -0.35 1.47 -10.87
N VAL A 143 -0.12 1.18 -9.60
CA VAL A 143 1.22 1.02 -9.02
C VAL A 143 1.31 -0.40 -8.48
N VAL A 144 2.33 -1.13 -8.94
CA VAL A 144 2.79 -2.36 -8.31
C VAL A 144 3.92 -1.99 -7.36
N VAL A 145 3.76 -2.25 -6.07
CA VAL A 145 4.79 -1.98 -5.07
C VAL A 145 5.66 -3.22 -4.90
N ILE A 146 6.98 -3.05 -4.94
CA ILE A 146 7.95 -4.10 -4.64
C ILE A 146 8.78 -3.61 -3.46
N ASP A 147 8.49 -4.14 -2.27
CA ASP A 147 9.33 -3.94 -1.10
C ASP A 147 10.49 -4.93 -1.15
N VAL A 148 11.71 -4.44 -1.39
CA VAL A 148 12.89 -5.30 -1.47
C VAL A 148 13.23 -5.94 -0.13
N SER A 149 12.75 -5.37 0.98
CA SER A 149 12.96 -5.92 2.32
C SER A 149 12.09 -7.16 2.61
N SER A 150 11.02 -7.38 1.82
CA SER A 150 10.16 -8.57 1.97
C SER A 150 10.80 -9.85 1.44
N PHE A 151 11.98 -9.77 0.84
CA PHE A 151 12.72 -10.93 0.38
C PHE A 151 13.71 -11.40 1.45
N GLU A 152 13.58 -12.65 1.88
CA GLU A 152 14.39 -13.25 2.97
C GLU A 152 15.88 -13.36 2.62
N GLU A 153 16.18 -13.56 1.33
CA GLU A 153 17.55 -13.76 0.85
C GLU A 153 18.24 -12.42 0.61
N ARG A 154 18.90 -11.90 1.66
CA ARG A 154 19.78 -10.74 1.51
C ARG A 154 21.01 -11.13 0.71
N VAL A 155 21.12 -10.55 -0.47
CA VAL A 155 22.23 -10.78 -1.37
C VAL A 155 23.43 -9.92 -0.96
N ASP A 156 24.64 -10.49 -0.98
CA ASP A 156 25.84 -9.78 -0.57
C ASP A 156 26.24 -8.64 -1.53
N LYS A 157 27.07 -7.70 -1.05
CA LYS A 157 27.58 -6.58 -1.87
C LYS A 157 28.42 -7.04 -3.07
N SER A 158 29.03 -8.22 -3.00
CA SER A 158 29.87 -8.76 -4.07
C SER A 158 29.04 -9.19 -5.27
N PHE A 159 27.82 -9.69 -5.05
CA PHE A 159 26.87 -10.01 -6.09
C PHE A 159 26.45 -8.76 -6.86
N PHE A 160 26.06 -7.68 -6.18
CA PHE A 160 25.70 -6.43 -6.86
C PHE A 160 26.86 -5.90 -7.70
N THR A 161 28.09 -6.00 -7.17
CA THR A 161 29.32 -5.65 -7.92
C THR A 161 29.46 -6.49 -9.19
N LYS A 162 29.29 -7.82 -9.11
CA LYS A 162 29.33 -8.73 -10.26
C LYS A 162 28.24 -8.40 -11.27
N VAL A 163 27.01 -8.15 -10.81
CA VAL A 163 25.89 -7.75 -11.66
C VAL A 163 26.27 -6.48 -12.43
N TYR A 164 26.74 -5.43 -11.76
CA TYR A 164 27.13 -4.18 -12.41
C TYR A 164 28.25 -4.34 -13.43
N GLN A 165 29.23 -5.21 -13.15
CA GLN A 165 30.29 -5.53 -14.11
C GLN A 165 29.73 -6.25 -15.35
N ASN A 166 28.82 -7.21 -15.15
CA ASN A 166 28.23 -7.98 -16.22
C ASN A 166 27.32 -7.13 -17.12
N ILE A 167 26.37 -6.39 -16.53
CA ILE A 167 25.46 -5.53 -17.31
C ILE A 167 26.15 -4.29 -17.89
N GLY A 168 27.31 -3.92 -17.36
CA GLY A 168 28.13 -2.84 -17.92
C GLY A 168 28.90 -3.27 -19.17
N LYS A 169 29.13 -4.57 -19.37
CA LYS A 169 29.86 -5.15 -20.52
C LYS A 169 28.94 -5.84 -21.53
N ASN A 170 27.79 -6.34 -21.07
CA ASN A 170 26.86 -7.13 -21.87
C ASN A 170 25.45 -6.51 -21.73
N TYR A 171 24.96 -5.89 -22.80
CA TYR A 171 23.67 -5.19 -22.80
C TYR A 171 23.09 -5.09 -24.21
N GLY A 172 21.77 -4.94 -24.32
CA GLY A 172 21.08 -4.76 -25.61
C GLY A 172 20.88 -6.04 -26.44
N HIS A 173 21.29 -7.20 -25.92
CA HIS A 173 21.25 -8.46 -26.66
C HIS A 173 19.88 -9.17 -26.56
N LEU A 174 19.41 -9.40 -25.32
CA LEU A 174 18.25 -10.26 -25.05
C LEU A 174 16.92 -9.71 -25.59
N ILE A 175 16.82 -8.39 -25.78
CA ILE A 175 15.57 -7.79 -26.25
C ILE A 175 15.28 -8.17 -27.71
N VAL A 176 16.29 -8.37 -28.54
CA VAL A 176 16.09 -8.71 -29.96
C VAL A 176 15.48 -10.11 -30.08
N ASP A 177 16.07 -11.08 -29.39
CA ASP A 177 15.56 -12.47 -29.34
C ASP A 177 14.16 -12.52 -28.72
N TRP A 178 13.91 -11.70 -27.70
CA TRP A 178 12.59 -11.60 -27.09
C TRP A 178 11.52 -11.07 -28.05
N ILE A 179 11.84 -10.06 -28.86
CA ILE A 179 10.90 -9.53 -29.85
C ILE A 179 10.62 -10.57 -30.94
N GLU A 180 11.61 -11.35 -31.38
CA GLU A 180 11.39 -12.44 -32.34
C GLU A 180 10.54 -13.57 -31.74
N TYR A 181 10.75 -13.90 -30.46
CA TYR A 181 9.89 -14.83 -29.73
C TYR A 181 8.43 -14.33 -29.68
N ILE A 182 8.23 -13.06 -29.29
CA ILE A 182 6.90 -12.44 -29.23
C ILE A 182 6.19 -12.52 -30.58
N LYS A 183 6.88 -12.20 -31.68
CA LYS A 183 6.31 -12.23 -33.04
C LYS A 183 5.81 -13.63 -33.42
N SER A 184 6.50 -14.66 -32.98
CA SER A 184 6.18 -16.06 -33.31
C SER A 184 5.17 -16.71 -32.34
N HIS A 185 4.98 -16.16 -31.14
CA HIS A 185 4.17 -16.78 -30.08
C HIS A 185 3.04 -15.87 -29.55
N ARG A 186 2.58 -14.92 -30.37
CA ARG A 186 1.58 -13.92 -29.97
C ARG A 186 0.30 -14.53 -29.38
N GLU A 187 -0.28 -15.51 -30.07
CA GLU A 187 -1.53 -16.14 -29.62
C GLU A 187 -1.37 -16.90 -28.30
N GLU A 188 -0.19 -17.49 -28.08
CA GLU A 188 0.13 -18.18 -26.84
C GLU A 188 0.29 -17.18 -25.69
N LEU A 189 0.99 -16.06 -25.92
CA LEU A 189 1.10 -14.96 -24.95
C LEU A 189 -0.28 -14.42 -24.55
N GLU A 190 -1.18 -14.20 -25.51
CA GLU A 190 -2.55 -13.74 -25.25
C GLU A 190 -3.37 -14.77 -24.46
N ARG A 191 -3.15 -16.07 -24.72
CA ARG A 191 -3.81 -17.16 -23.98
C ARG A 191 -3.30 -17.23 -22.54
N SER A 192 -1.99 -17.28 -22.33
CA SER A 192 -1.39 -17.33 -20.99
C SER A 192 -1.79 -16.09 -20.18
N TYR A 193 -1.82 -14.91 -20.79
CA TYR A 193 -2.30 -13.69 -20.14
C TYR A 193 -3.73 -13.80 -19.62
N LYS A 194 -4.65 -14.30 -20.45
CA LYS A 194 -6.05 -14.50 -20.03
C LYS A 194 -6.16 -15.52 -18.90
N GLN A 195 -5.43 -16.62 -18.98
CA GLN A 195 -5.42 -17.65 -17.94
C GLN A 195 -4.90 -17.12 -16.60
N TRP A 196 -3.81 -16.36 -16.62
CA TRP A 196 -3.29 -15.73 -15.40
C TRP A 196 -4.24 -14.67 -14.85
N LEU A 197 -4.88 -13.89 -15.72
CA LEU A 197 -5.87 -12.89 -15.31
C LEU A 197 -7.10 -13.55 -14.67
N GLU A 198 -7.59 -14.66 -15.23
CA GLU A 198 -8.68 -15.45 -14.65
C GLU A 198 -8.26 -16.03 -13.30
N THR A 199 -7.05 -16.58 -13.21
CA THR A 199 -6.50 -17.13 -11.95
C THR A 199 -6.42 -16.07 -10.85
N LEU A 200 -5.99 -14.85 -11.18
CA LEU A 200 -5.89 -13.74 -10.21
C LEU A 200 -7.25 -13.13 -9.84
N ARG A 201 -8.29 -13.39 -10.64
CA ARG A 201 -9.68 -12.95 -10.40
C ARG A 201 -10.55 -14.02 -9.76
N ASP A 202 -10.01 -15.21 -9.52
CA ASP A 202 -10.74 -16.28 -8.86
C ASP A 202 -11.10 -15.85 -7.44
N GLU A 203 -12.40 -15.70 -7.19
CA GLU A 203 -12.96 -15.29 -5.90
C GLU A 203 -12.52 -16.22 -4.76
N ASN A 204 -12.22 -17.50 -5.06
CA ASN A 204 -11.75 -18.46 -4.06
C ASN A 204 -10.35 -18.14 -3.51
N ARG A 205 -9.55 -17.34 -4.24
CA ARG A 205 -8.25 -16.86 -3.75
C ARG A 205 -8.38 -15.70 -2.79
N GLY A 206 -9.55 -15.06 -2.73
CA GLY A 206 -9.82 -13.96 -1.82
C GLY A 206 -9.08 -12.67 -2.15
N TYR A 207 -8.51 -12.52 -3.35
CA TYR A 207 -7.94 -11.25 -3.80
C TYR A 207 -9.05 -10.22 -4.06
N GLU A 208 -8.86 -9.00 -3.56
CA GLU A 208 -9.79 -7.87 -3.80
C GLU A 208 -9.15 -6.83 -4.72
N PHE A 209 -8.38 -7.30 -5.71
CA PHE A 209 -7.77 -6.41 -6.69
C PHE A 209 -8.85 -5.64 -7.46
N ASN A 210 -8.63 -4.33 -7.56
CA ASN A 210 -9.38 -3.47 -8.47
C ASN A 210 -8.38 -2.79 -9.40
N GLY A 211 -7.90 -3.48 -10.43
CA GLY A 211 -6.98 -2.94 -11.42
C GLY A 211 -5.61 -3.62 -11.48
N PRO A 212 -4.84 -3.74 -10.36
CA PRO A 212 -3.49 -4.29 -10.39
C PRO A 212 -3.34 -5.73 -10.88
N GLU A 213 -4.41 -6.53 -10.81
CA GLU A 213 -4.41 -7.93 -11.24
C GLU A 213 -3.96 -8.10 -12.69
N ARG A 214 -4.28 -7.12 -13.55
CA ARG A 214 -3.89 -7.12 -14.96
C ARG A 214 -2.37 -6.95 -15.17
N TYR A 215 -1.69 -6.28 -14.24
CA TYR A 215 -0.24 -6.10 -14.28
C TYR A 215 0.47 -7.32 -13.69
N PHE A 216 -0.09 -7.94 -12.66
CA PHE A 216 0.41 -9.23 -12.20
C PHE A 216 0.27 -10.30 -13.29
N ALA A 217 -0.89 -10.41 -13.93
CA ALA A 217 -1.10 -11.33 -15.06
C ALA A 217 -0.05 -11.12 -16.17
N LEU A 218 0.29 -9.87 -16.48
CA LEU A 218 1.37 -9.53 -17.41
C LEU A 218 2.72 -10.07 -16.94
N LEU A 219 3.07 -9.88 -15.67
CA LEU A 219 4.35 -10.33 -15.10
C LEU A 219 4.46 -11.86 -15.03
N PHE A 220 3.38 -12.56 -14.65
CA PHE A 220 3.30 -14.02 -14.67
C PHE A 220 3.46 -14.56 -16.10
N THR A 221 2.73 -13.99 -17.06
CA THR A 221 2.86 -14.33 -18.49
C THR A 221 4.27 -14.09 -18.98
N THR A 222 4.87 -12.96 -18.59
CA THR A 222 6.26 -12.64 -18.96
C THR A 222 7.22 -13.69 -18.40
N ALA A 223 7.08 -14.09 -17.14
CA ALA A 223 7.96 -15.08 -16.52
C ALA A 223 7.88 -16.45 -17.22
N GLU A 224 6.66 -16.92 -17.50
CA GLU A 224 6.42 -18.17 -18.22
C GLU A 224 7.09 -18.17 -19.60
N HIS A 225 6.85 -17.13 -20.40
CA HIS A 225 7.33 -17.06 -21.76
C HIS A 225 8.82 -16.71 -21.89
N VAL A 226 9.38 -15.96 -20.95
CA VAL A 226 10.85 -15.80 -20.85
C VAL A 226 11.50 -17.15 -20.51
N GLY A 227 10.84 -17.96 -19.68
CA GLY A 227 11.25 -19.34 -19.42
C GLY A 227 11.36 -20.18 -20.68
N LYS A 228 10.31 -20.16 -21.50
CA LYS A 228 10.25 -20.85 -22.80
C LYS A 228 11.27 -20.30 -23.80
N ALA A 229 11.36 -18.99 -23.94
CA ALA A 229 12.22 -18.33 -24.94
C ALA A 229 13.71 -18.55 -24.71
N PHE A 230 14.15 -18.59 -23.44
CA PHE A 230 15.57 -18.64 -23.09
C PHE A 230 15.99 -19.94 -22.41
N GLY A 231 15.10 -20.94 -22.35
CA GLY A 231 15.40 -22.26 -21.77
C GLY A 231 15.75 -22.18 -20.27
N ILE A 232 15.06 -21.33 -19.51
CA ILE A 232 15.29 -21.21 -18.07
C ILE A 232 14.70 -22.44 -17.38
N GLY A 233 15.52 -23.19 -16.63
CA GLY A 233 15.08 -24.42 -15.96
C GLY A 233 13.99 -24.18 -14.91
N TYR A 234 13.10 -25.17 -14.74
CA TYR A 234 11.91 -25.10 -13.88
C TYR A 234 12.20 -24.55 -12.47
N ARG A 235 13.24 -25.04 -11.79
CA ARG A 235 13.60 -24.58 -10.42
C ARG A 235 13.88 -23.08 -10.31
N ALA A 236 14.37 -22.46 -11.38
CA ALA A 236 14.61 -21.02 -11.40
C ALA A 236 13.30 -20.26 -11.66
N LEU A 237 12.43 -20.79 -12.53
CA LEU A 237 11.10 -20.24 -12.78
C LEU A 237 10.19 -20.35 -11.56
N ASP A 238 10.19 -21.49 -10.86
CA ASP A 238 9.39 -21.70 -9.65
C ASP A 238 9.69 -20.63 -8.60
N ARG A 239 10.98 -20.31 -8.39
CA ARG A 239 11.38 -19.22 -7.49
C ARG A 239 10.91 -17.85 -7.98
N VAL A 240 10.93 -17.60 -9.29
CA VAL A 240 10.38 -16.34 -9.84
C VAL A 240 8.88 -16.26 -9.56
N PHE A 241 8.13 -17.33 -9.77
CA PHE A 241 6.70 -17.37 -9.48
C PHE A 241 6.39 -17.23 -8.00
N GLU A 242 7.16 -17.87 -7.12
CA GLU A 242 7.05 -17.70 -5.66
C GLU A 242 7.21 -16.22 -5.27
N TYR A 243 8.23 -15.54 -5.82
CA TYR A 243 8.42 -14.11 -5.56
C TYR A 243 7.30 -13.26 -6.15
N LEU A 244 6.78 -13.58 -7.34
CA LEU A 244 5.65 -12.87 -7.92
C LEU A 244 4.38 -13.02 -7.06
N TRP A 245 4.13 -14.21 -6.51
CA TRP A 245 3.03 -14.43 -5.56
C TRP A 245 3.21 -13.62 -4.28
N LYS A 246 4.40 -13.64 -3.67
CA LYS A 246 4.68 -12.82 -2.46
C LYS A 246 4.44 -11.33 -2.71
N ILE A 247 4.85 -10.81 -3.88
CA ILE A 247 4.58 -9.42 -4.26
C ILE A 247 3.07 -9.19 -4.46
N CYS A 248 2.38 -10.13 -5.11
CA CYS A 248 0.94 -10.09 -5.33
C CYS A 248 0.19 -9.97 -4.00
N ASP A 249 0.47 -10.86 -3.04
CA ASP A 249 -0.14 -10.90 -1.72
C ASP A 249 0.09 -9.59 -0.94
N ALA A 250 1.34 -9.12 -0.89
CA ALA A 250 1.68 -7.87 -0.22
C ALA A 250 0.96 -6.65 -0.82
N ASN A 251 0.76 -6.63 -2.14
CA ASN A 251 -0.01 -5.56 -2.79
C ASN A 251 -1.50 -5.67 -2.46
N ASP A 252 -2.08 -6.87 -2.45
CA ASP A 252 -3.49 -7.08 -2.10
C ASP A 252 -3.78 -6.68 -0.65
N ASP A 253 -2.97 -7.15 0.31
CA ASP A 253 -3.09 -6.79 1.72
C ASP A 253 -3.04 -5.28 1.91
N SER A 254 -2.09 -4.64 1.24
CA SER A 254 -1.96 -3.19 1.25
C SER A 254 -3.21 -2.50 0.68
N GLN A 255 -3.83 -3.02 -0.38
CA GLN A 255 -5.09 -2.48 -0.95
C GLN A 255 -6.26 -2.67 -0.01
N LYS A 256 -6.44 -3.87 0.55
CA LYS A 256 -7.48 -4.16 1.55
C LYS A 256 -7.39 -3.21 2.74
N GLU A 257 -6.19 -3.02 3.28
CA GLU A 257 -5.94 -2.08 4.37
C GLU A 257 -6.34 -0.64 3.99
N ALA A 258 -5.96 -0.17 2.80
CA ALA A 258 -6.36 1.14 2.32
C ALA A 258 -7.88 1.27 2.06
N LEU A 259 -8.57 0.15 1.80
CA LEU A 259 -10.00 0.09 1.52
C LEU A 259 -10.85 -0.06 2.78
N LYS A 260 -10.30 -0.52 3.91
CA LYS A 260 -11.02 -0.71 5.19
C LYS A 260 -11.92 0.47 5.55
N VAL A 261 -11.39 1.70 5.46
CA VAL A 261 -12.11 2.95 5.78
C VAL A 261 -13.39 3.15 4.93
N TYR A 262 -13.45 2.59 3.72
CA TYR A 262 -14.58 2.73 2.79
C TYR A 262 -15.65 1.64 2.96
N THR A 263 -15.51 0.77 3.96
CA THR A 263 -16.55 -0.18 4.37
C THR A 263 -17.08 0.22 5.74
N ARG A 264 -18.32 -0.18 6.06
CA ARG A 264 -18.89 0.13 7.38
C ARG A 264 -18.11 -0.62 8.47
N GLU A 265 -17.86 -1.89 8.24
CA GLU A 265 -17.17 -2.81 9.16
C GLU A 265 -15.72 -2.38 9.38
N GLY A 266 -14.98 -2.10 8.31
CA GLY A 266 -13.59 -1.63 8.42
C GLY A 266 -13.47 -0.23 9.04
N LEU A 267 -14.43 0.68 8.81
CA LEU A 267 -14.44 1.97 9.50
C LEU A 267 -14.71 1.81 11.01
N GLN A 268 -15.54 0.84 11.41
CA GLN A 268 -15.77 0.50 12.82
C GLN A 268 -14.51 -0.07 13.46
N GLU A 269 -13.83 -1.01 12.79
CA GLU A 269 -12.55 -1.58 13.22
C GLU A 269 -11.50 -0.47 13.44
N LEU A 270 -11.30 0.39 12.43
CA LEU A 270 -10.36 1.52 12.52
C LEU A 270 -10.71 2.52 13.65
N LEU A 271 -11.99 2.74 13.93
CA LEU A 271 -12.42 3.57 15.07
C LEU A 271 -12.05 2.92 16.40
N LEU A 272 -12.24 1.62 16.54
CA LEU A 272 -11.88 0.86 17.74
C LEU A 272 -10.37 0.84 17.95
N GLU A 273 -9.60 0.49 16.92
CA GLU A 273 -8.14 0.51 16.95
C GLU A 273 -7.60 1.91 17.32
N PHE A 274 -8.19 2.98 16.76
CA PHE A 274 -7.82 4.34 17.13
C PHE A 274 -8.09 4.65 18.60
N VAL A 275 -9.26 4.24 19.12
CA VAL A 275 -9.64 4.43 20.52
C VAL A 275 -8.69 3.67 21.44
N GLU A 276 -8.34 2.43 21.12
CA GLU A 276 -7.38 1.61 21.86
C GLU A 276 -5.97 2.21 21.83
N ALA A 277 -5.46 2.55 20.64
CA ALA A 277 -4.13 3.12 20.46
C ALA A 277 -3.98 4.50 21.13
N LYS A 278 -5.07 5.26 21.27
CA LYS A 278 -5.10 6.57 21.92
C LYS A 278 -5.89 6.56 23.22
N TYR A 279 -6.05 5.41 23.85
CA TYR A 279 -6.92 5.23 25.02
C TYR A 279 -6.61 6.22 26.16
N GLY A 280 -5.33 6.56 26.37
CA GLY A 280 -4.90 7.55 27.36
C GLY A 280 -5.41 8.99 27.13
N ASN A 281 -5.88 9.32 25.92
CA ASN A 281 -6.45 10.61 25.55
C ASN A 281 -7.98 10.67 25.64
N PHE A 282 -8.61 9.58 26.06
CA PHE A 282 -10.06 9.49 26.24
C PHE A 282 -10.44 9.45 27.72
N GLU A 283 -11.50 10.17 28.07
CA GLU A 283 -12.23 9.88 29.31
C GLU A 283 -13.14 8.67 29.08
N VAL A 284 -13.34 7.87 30.12
CA VAL A 284 -14.29 6.74 30.07
C VAL A 284 -15.35 6.98 31.13
N ARG A 285 -16.60 7.08 30.69
CA ARG A 285 -17.77 7.20 31.54
C ARG A 285 -18.64 5.98 31.38
N ARG A 286 -18.86 5.29 32.50
CA ARG A 286 -19.79 4.18 32.57
C ARG A 286 -21.05 4.58 33.32
N TYR A 287 -22.14 3.93 32.97
CA TYR A 287 -23.44 4.13 33.59
C TYR A 287 -23.92 2.78 34.09
N LYS A 288 -24.26 2.72 35.37
CA LYS A 288 -24.89 1.54 35.95
C LYS A 288 -26.39 1.79 36.02
N ASP A 289 -27.15 0.96 35.31
CA ASP A 289 -28.61 0.96 35.42
C ASP A 289 -29.01 0.14 36.64
N ASN A 290 -29.48 0.83 37.69
CA ASN A 290 -29.99 0.22 38.91
C ASN A 290 -31.53 0.19 38.94
N GLY A 291 -32.21 0.35 37.80
CA GLY A 291 -33.68 0.25 37.68
C GLY A 291 -34.48 1.52 38.03
N GLU A 292 -33.98 2.38 38.92
CA GLU A 292 -34.63 3.67 39.26
C GLU A 292 -33.72 4.90 39.05
N GLN A 293 -32.40 4.72 39.01
CA GLN A 293 -31.43 5.79 38.75
C GLN A 293 -30.24 5.26 37.95
N VAL A 294 -29.75 6.10 37.03
CA VAL A 294 -28.51 5.86 36.28
C VAL A 294 -27.36 6.48 37.06
N GLU A 295 -26.51 5.66 37.68
CA GLU A 295 -25.37 6.13 38.46
C GLU A 295 -24.12 6.24 37.56
N GLU A 296 -23.45 7.41 37.56
CA GLU A 296 -22.24 7.66 36.77
C GLU A 296 -21.01 7.09 37.49
N ILE A 297 -20.35 6.13 36.86
CA ILE A 297 -19.09 5.54 37.34
C ILE A 297 -17.99 6.00 36.37
N THR A 298 -17.34 7.12 36.67
CA THR A 298 -16.18 7.57 35.89
C THR A 298 -14.97 6.70 36.27
N THR A 299 -14.41 5.98 35.31
CA THR A 299 -13.35 4.99 35.57
C THR A 299 -11.94 5.49 35.20
N GLN A 300 -11.82 6.55 34.39
CA GLN A 300 -10.52 7.07 33.97
C GLN A 300 -10.55 8.56 33.60
N PHE A 301 -9.55 9.29 34.12
CA PHE A 301 -9.28 10.69 33.78
C PHE A 301 -8.05 10.79 32.87
N VAL A 302 -8.06 11.73 31.93
CA VAL A 302 -6.91 12.03 31.06
C VAL A 302 -5.81 12.66 31.92
N ARG A 303 -4.68 11.96 32.10
CA ARG A 303 -3.66 12.31 33.11
C ARG A 303 -2.83 13.57 32.79
N ALA A 304 -2.75 14.00 31.54
CA ALA A 304 -2.28 15.30 31.04
C ALA A 304 -2.17 15.21 29.51
N GLY A 305 -2.64 16.22 28.77
CA GLY A 305 -2.58 16.26 27.30
C GLY A 305 -3.87 16.75 26.64
N GLU A 306 -3.92 16.74 25.31
CA GLU A 306 -5.11 17.10 24.53
C GLU A 306 -6.16 15.98 24.64
N VAL A 307 -7.39 16.33 25.04
CA VAL A 307 -8.51 15.38 25.20
C VAL A 307 -9.12 15.07 23.83
N TYR A 308 -9.09 13.80 23.43
CA TYR A 308 -9.61 13.36 22.14
C TYR A 308 -11.10 13.05 22.19
N GLY A 309 -11.62 12.65 23.34
CA GLY A 309 -13.05 12.39 23.45
C GLY A 309 -13.47 11.74 24.75
N LEU A 310 -14.73 11.33 24.77
CA LEU A 310 -15.37 10.57 25.83
C LEU A 310 -15.90 9.26 25.26
N ILE A 311 -15.54 8.15 25.89
CA ILE A 311 -16.05 6.81 25.59
C ILE A 311 -17.15 6.50 26.59
N VAL A 312 -18.31 6.06 26.08
CA VAL A 312 -19.45 5.60 26.88
C VAL A 312 -19.81 4.17 26.44
N PRO A 313 -19.12 3.15 26.96
CA PRO A 313 -19.27 1.77 26.49
C PRO A 313 -20.68 1.22 26.64
N ASP A 314 -21.38 1.60 27.71
CA ASP A 314 -22.71 1.07 28.03
C ASP A 314 -23.78 1.54 27.02
N LEU A 315 -23.56 2.71 26.42
CA LEU A 315 -24.47 3.30 25.43
C LEU A 315 -23.95 3.17 23.99
N ASN A 316 -22.81 2.51 23.77
CA ASN A 316 -22.17 2.43 22.45
C ASN A 316 -21.94 3.80 21.81
N TYR A 317 -21.55 4.79 22.63
CA TYR A 317 -21.26 6.13 22.16
C TYR A 317 -19.80 6.51 22.38
N LEU A 318 -19.19 7.01 21.31
CA LEU A 318 -17.93 7.72 21.30
C LEU A 318 -18.20 9.19 20.98
N TYR A 319 -17.80 10.10 21.86
CA TYR A 319 -17.87 11.54 21.63
C TYR A 319 -16.49 12.07 21.29
N LEU A 320 -16.24 12.37 20.01
CA LEU A 320 -14.96 12.96 19.59
C LEU A 320 -14.98 14.48 19.75
N THR A 321 -13.94 15.04 20.37
CA THR A 321 -13.68 16.48 20.30
C THR A 321 -13.24 16.88 18.89
N SER A 322 -13.10 18.17 18.60
CA SER A 322 -12.50 18.61 17.33
C SER A 322 -11.04 18.15 17.19
N ALA A 323 -10.32 18.04 18.30
CA ALA A 323 -8.97 17.49 18.34
C ALA A 323 -8.96 15.99 18.03
N GLY A 324 -9.83 15.22 18.71
CA GLY A 324 -9.95 13.78 18.49
C GLY A 324 -10.39 13.44 17.08
N LYS A 325 -11.35 14.18 16.50
CA LYS A 325 -11.73 14.01 15.09
C LYS A 325 -10.54 14.25 14.16
N LYS A 326 -9.78 15.33 14.36
CA LYS A 326 -8.57 15.60 13.54
C LYS A 326 -7.50 14.51 13.73
N ALA A 327 -7.35 14.00 14.95
CA ALA A 327 -6.43 12.91 15.25
C ALA A 327 -6.87 11.60 14.55
N PHE A 328 -8.16 11.27 14.57
CA PHE A 328 -8.71 10.11 13.86
C PHE A 328 -8.55 10.24 12.35
N VAL A 329 -8.86 11.40 11.77
CA VAL A 329 -8.65 11.69 10.34
C VAL A 329 -7.19 11.49 9.93
N ARG A 330 -6.24 11.91 10.78
CA ARG A 330 -4.81 11.65 10.56
C ARG A 330 -4.45 10.18 10.74
N TYR A 331 -5.11 9.48 11.67
CA TYR A 331 -4.89 8.06 11.93
C TYR A 331 -5.27 7.20 10.71
N VAL A 332 -6.47 7.41 10.16
CA VAL A 332 -6.95 6.69 8.97
C VAL A 332 -6.41 7.24 7.65
N LYS A 333 -5.62 8.33 7.69
CA LYS A 333 -4.92 8.90 6.54
C LYS A 333 -5.84 9.24 5.34
N VAL A 334 -7.07 9.64 5.62
CA VAL A 334 -8.11 9.96 4.62
C VAL A 334 -8.59 11.39 4.84
N GLN A 335 -8.95 12.09 3.75
CA GLN A 335 -9.49 13.45 3.84
C GLN A 335 -10.63 13.58 4.87
N GLU A 336 -10.58 14.64 5.70
CA GLU A 336 -11.62 14.90 6.70
C GLU A 336 -13.03 14.93 6.09
N LYS A 337 -13.20 15.54 4.91
CA LYS A 337 -14.50 15.60 4.22
C LYS A 337 -15.02 14.21 3.84
N VAL A 338 -14.14 13.30 3.46
CA VAL A 338 -14.49 11.93 3.07
C VAL A 338 -14.82 11.10 4.31
N VAL A 339 -13.96 11.13 5.35
CA VAL A 339 -14.24 10.48 6.65
C VAL A 339 -15.59 10.97 7.22
N THR A 340 -15.85 12.27 7.19
CA THR A 340 -17.12 12.86 7.66
C THR A 340 -18.31 12.30 6.88
N LYS A 341 -18.19 12.15 5.55
CA LYS A 341 -19.24 11.56 4.71
C LYS A 341 -19.46 10.09 5.02
N LEU A 342 -18.38 9.32 5.18
CA LEU A 342 -18.45 7.88 5.46
C LEU A 342 -19.08 7.62 6.84
N LEU A 343 -18.68 8.37 7.87
CA LEU A 343 -19.29 8.30 9.20
C LEU A 343 -20.81 8.57 9.16
N ILE A 344 -21.27 9.51 8.34
CA ILE A 344 -22.71 9.79 8.18
C ILE A 344 -23.40 8.69 7.36
N ASN A 345 -22.84 8.35 6.20
CA ASN A 345 -23.45 7.41 5.25
C ASN A 345 -23.56 5.99 5.84
N PHE A 346 -22.61 5.57 6.65
CA PHE A 346 -22.64 4.27 7.35
C PHE A 346 -23.40 4.30 8.67
N GLY A 347 -24.00 5.44 9.02
CA GLY A 347 -24.87 5.57 10.20
C GLY A 347 -24.14 5.72 11.53
N PHE A 348 -22.81 5.90 11.53
CA PHE A 348 -22.04 6.18 12.74
C PHE A 348 -22.39 7.55 13.34
N ALA A 349 -22.73 8.55 12.52
CA ALA A 349 -23.02 9.90 13.00
C ALA A 349 -24.20 10.56 12.28
N GLU A 350 -24.94 11.40 12.99
CA GLU A 350 -26.05 12.16 12.41
C GLU A 350 -25.55 13.36 11.59
N PRO A 351 -26.18 13.67 10.44
CA PRO A 351 -25.92 14.91 9.72
C PRO A 351 -26.47 16.12 10.49
N ASN A 352 -25.81 17.28 10.34
CA ASN A 352 -26.30 18.52 10.93
C ASN A 352 -27.56 19.01 10.19
N GLN A 353 -28.64 19.32 10.91
CA GLN A 353 -29.90 19.74 10.31
C GLN A 353 -29.72 20.99 9.44
N GLY A 354 -30.23 20.96 8.21
CA GLY A 354 -30.19 22.09 7.26
C GLY A 354 -28.96 22.19 6.35
N LYS A 355 -28.00 21.25 6.42
CA LYS A 355 -26.89 21.15 5.44
C LYS A 355 -26.84 19.72 4.89
N SER A 356 -26.71 19.57 3.57
CA SER A 356 -26.50 18.26 2.91
C SER A 356 -25.35 17.49 3.55
N ASN A 357 -25.26 16.16 3.36
CA ASN A 357 -24.28 15.17 3.90
C ASN A 357 -22.79 15.60 3.91
N GLN A 358 -22.46 16.69 4.58
CA GLN A 358 -21.17 17.39 4.51
C GLN A 358 -20.68 17.80 5.90
N LYS A 359 -21.55 17.82 6.92
CA LYS A 359 -21.19 18.16 8.30
C LYS A 359 -21.94 17.25 9.28
N MET A 360 -21.20 16.66 10.21
CA MET A 360 -21.77 15.95 11.35
C MET A 360 -22.44 16.92 12.32
N LYS A 361 -23.53 16.49 12.93
CA LYS A 361 -24.17 17.15 14.06
C LYS A 361 -23.19 17.24 15.22
N ARG A 362 -23.20 18.38 15.92
CA ARG A 362 -22.41 18.60 17.12
C ARG A 362 -23.32 18.57 18.33
N THR A 363 -22.80 18.05 19.43
CA THR A 363 -23.43 18.12 20.75
C THR A 363 -22.45 18.72 21.74
N THR A 364 -22.94 19.22 22.88
CA THR A 364 -22.09 19.71 23.95
C THR A 364 -21.89 18.58 24.96
N THR A 365 -20.65 18.18 25.17
CA THR A 365 -20.27 17.17 26.17
C THR A 365 -19.51 17.85 27.31
N THR A 366 -19.92 17.57 28.54
CA THR A 366 -19.18 17.95 29.75
C THR A 366 -18.20 16.84 30.10
N PHE A 367 -16.94 17.19 30.24
CA PHE A 367 -15.84 16.31 30.65
C PHE A 367 -15.67 16.37 32.18
N ALA A 368 -15.00 15.39 32.77
CA ALA A 368 -14.89 15.24 34.21
C ALA A 368 -14.12 16.41 34.87
N SER A 369 -13.27 17.10 34.10
CA SER A 369 -12.65 18.38 34.48
C SER A 369 -13.62 19.56 34.65
N GLY A 370 -14.91 19.39 34.30
CA GLY A 370 -15.91 20.46 34.23
C GLY A 370 -15.90 21.24 32.92
N VAL A 371 -14.92 21.01 32.04
CA VAL A 371 -14.83 21.66 30.73
C VAL A 371 -15.97 21.15 29.82
N ARG A 372 -16.65 22.07 29.16
CA ARG A 372 -17.68 21.77 28.16
C ARG A 372 -17.12 21.99 26.75
N LEU A 373 -17.12 20.95 25.93
CA LEU A 373 -16.66 21.03 24.54
C LEU A 373 -17.76 20.61 23.58
N ASN A 374 -17.73 21.18 22.38
CA ASN A 374 -18.50 20.67 21.26
C ASN A 374 -17.84 19.39 20.73
N THR A 375 -18.61 18.31 20.73
CA THR A 375 -18.18 16.98 20.30
C THR A 375 -19.06 16.46 19.17
N TYR A 376 -18.54 15.44 18.48
CA TYR A 376 -19.25 14.66 17.48
C TYR A 376 -19.63 13.32 18.12
N CYS A 377 -20.93 13.04 18.18
CA CYS A 377 -21.44 11.76 18.66
C CYS A 377 -21.29 10.71 17.56
N ILE A 378 -20.62 9.62 17.88
CA ILE A 378 -20.37 8.46 17.04
C ILE A 378 -20.99 7.24 17.73
N ASN A 379 -21.93 6.58 17.06
CA ASN A 379 -22.49 5.31 17.49
C ASN A 379 -21.51 4.20 17.12
N LEU A 380 -20.82 3.64 18.11
CA LEU A 380 -19.74 2.66 17.94
C LEU A 380 -20.02 1.48 18.85
N ASP A 381 -20.01 0.26 18.32
CA ASP A 381 -20.10 -0.94 19.16
C ASP A 381 -18.86 -1.03 20.05
N LEU A 382 -19.04 -0.81 21.34
CA LEU A 382 -17.99 -0.77 22.36
C LEU A 382 -18.09 -1.97 23.31
N SER A 383 -18.68 -3.07 22.83
CA SER A 383 -18.86 -4.30 23.62
C SER A 383 -17.54 -4.88 24.16
N SER A 384 -16.44 -4.78 23.41
CA SER A 384 -15.09 -5.17 23.86
C SER A 384 -14.63 -4.40 25.11
N PHE A 385 -14.96 -3.10 25.21
CA PHE A 385 -14.64 -2.24 26.35
C PHE A 385 -15.47 -2.52 27.61
N ARG A 386 -16.46 -3.41 27.53
CA ARG A 386 -17.28 -3.83 28.69
C ARG A 386 -16.58 -4.92 29.53
N GLN A 387 -15.65 -5.67 28.94
CA GLN A 387 -15.03 -6.86 29.57
C GLN A 387 -13.85 -6.58 30.51
N ASP A 388 -13.22 -5.39 30.48
CA ASP A 388 -12.06 -5.04 31.34
C ASP A 388 -12.38 -4.82 32.85
N SER A 389 -13.54 -5.28 33.31
CA SER A 389 -14.06 -5.01 34.66
C SER A 389 -13.66 -6.03 35.73
N SER A 390 -12.84 -7.05 35.40
CA SER A 390 -12.55 -8.14 36.35
C SER A 390 -11.06 -8.46 36.61
N SER A 391 -10.09 -7.79 35.97
CA SER A 391 -8.67 -8.19 36.13
C SER A 391 -7.65 -7.04 36.15
N GLY A 392 -8.00 -5.88 36.72
CA GLY A 392 -7.17 -4.68 36.67
C GLY A 392 -6.91 -3.96 38.00
N LEU A 393 -6.96 -4.65 39.14
CA LEU A 393 -6.59 -4.08 40.45
C LEU A 393 -5.55 -4.96 41.15
N SER A 394 -4.30 -4.89 40.68
CA SER A 394 -3.15 -5.29 41.49
C SER A 394 -1.90 -4.53 41.08
N ASN A 395 -1.55 -3.57 41.94
CA ASN A 395 -0.20 -3.17 42.32
C ASN A 395 0.74 -2.58 41.25
N ASN A 396 0.74 -1.24 41.22
CA ASN A 396 1.97 -0.49 41.00
C ASN A 396 2.30 0.30 42.28
N LYS A 397 2.77 -0.41 43.31
CA LYS A 397 3.52 0.19 44.44
C LYS A 397 5.01 -0.02 44.15
N LYS A 398 5.66 1.00 43.57
CA LYS A 398 7.13 1.10 43.61
C LYS A 398 7.53 1.63 44.99
N GLY A 399 7.94 0.71 45.87
CA GLY A 399 8.76 0.99 47.05
C GLY A 399 10.12 0.32 46.84
N GLY A 400 11.20 1.08 46.97
CA GLY A 400 12.56 0.60 46.75
C GLY A 400 13.04 -0.35 47.86
N GLY A 401 13.96 -1.24 47.50
CA GLY A 401 14.68 -2.11 48.42
C GLY A 401 15.65 -3.02 47.69
N LYS A 402 16.95 -2.89 48.02
CA LYS A 402 18.07 -3.71 47.54
C LYS A 402 18.09 -5.10 48.21
N GLY A 403 18.74 -6.05 47.52
CA GLY A 403 19.16 -7.39 48.01
C GLY A 403 18.50 -8.48 47.16
N GLY A 404 19.17 -9.48 46.56
CA GLY A 404 20.48 -10.08 46.75
C GLY A 404 20.28 -11.60 46.74
N GLY A 405 20.94 -12.33 45.83
CA GLY A 405 21.22 -13.78 45.99
C GLY A 405 20.35 -14.82 45.26
N GLN A 406 21.03 -15.56 44.38
CA GLN A 406 21.00 -17.03 44.14
C GLN A 406 19.85 -17.73 43.38
N ASP A 407 20.26 -18.28 42.23
CA ASP A 407 20.13 -19.65 41.71
C ASP A 407 18.87 -20.49 42.01
N SER A 408 18.20 -20.95 40.94
CA SER A 408 17.96 -22.39 40.71
C SER A 408 17.31 -22.65 39.34
N ASN A 409 17.72 -23.80 38.78
CA ASN A 409 17.31 -24.39 37.51
C ASN A 409 15.81 -24.75 37.43
N GLY A 410 15.25 -24.71 36.22
CA GLY A 410 13.98 -25.34 35.87
C GLY A 410 13.78 -25.38 34.36
N ALA A 411 13.77 -26.58 33.79
CA ALA A 411 13.75 -26.85 32.36
C ALA A 411 12.34 -26.89 31.74
N SER A 412 12.33 -26.77 30.41
CA SER A 412 11.33 -27.23 29.43
C SER A 412 9.98 -26.51 29.32
N SER A 413 9.68 -25.97 28.14
CA SER A 413 8.98 -26.72 27.08
C SER A 413 8.75 -25.83 25.85
N ASN A 414 9.09 -26.38 24.68
CA ASN A 414 8.82 -25.81 23.37
C ASN A 414 7.33 -25.84 23.07
N GLY A 415 6.78 -24.73 22.61
CA GLY A 415 5.47 -24.65 21.96
C GLY A 415 5.64 -23.89 20.64
N ALA A 416 5.99 -24.62 19.59
CA ALA A 416 5.92 -24.14 18.21
C ALA A 416 4.45 -24.03 17.81
N SER A 417 4.00 -22.85 17.41
CA SER A 417 2.70 -22.66 16.76
C SER A 417 2.91 -22.70 15.25
N ASP A 418 2.30 -23.71 14.64
CA ASP A 418 2.27 -23.99 13.21
C ASP A 418 1.92 -22.75 12.37
N ASN A 419 2.86 -22.37 11.52
CA ASN A 419 2.62 -21.47 10.40
C ASN A 419 1.95 -22.31 9.31
N LYS A 420 0.74 -21.92 8.88
CA LYS A 420 0.05 -22.56 7.77
C LYS A 420 0.83 -22.28 6.49
N ASP A 421 1.56 -23.27 6.01
CA ASP A 421 2.12 -23.30 4.67
C ASP A 421 1.00 -23.11 3.64
N ALA A 422 1.05 -21.99 2.91
CA ALA A 422 0.31 -21.82 1.69
C ALA A 422 0.91 -22.78 0.65
N GLN A 423 0.25 -23.92 0.42
CA GLN A 423 0.61 -24.83 -0.67
C GLN A 423 0.46 -24.12 -2.01
N VAL A 424 1.59 -23.90 -2.68
CA VAL A 424 1.64 -23.53 -4.09
C VAL A 424 1.03 -24.69 -4.90
N PRO A 425 -0.01 -24.48 -5.74
CA PRO A 425 -0.60 -25.55 -6.52
C PRO A 425 0.40 -26.12 -7.54
N ASP A 426 0.55 -27.45 -7.57
CA ASP A 426 1.28 -28.21 -8.59
C ASP A 426 0.59 -28.03 -9.96
N TYR A 427 1.02 -27.02 -10.73
CA TYR A 427 0.42 -26.72 -12.04
C TYR A 427 1.26 -27.18 -13.25
N TYR A 428 2.49 -27.68 -13.05
CA TYR A 428 3.48 -27.76 -14.14
C TYR A 428 4.11 -29.14 -14.41
N THR A 429 3.53 -30.23 -13.93
CA THR A 429 4.06 -31.58 -14.21
C THR A 429 3.65 -32.18 -15.55
N GLU A 430 2.72 -31.59 -16.32
CA GLU A 430 2.16 -32.26 -17.51
C GLU A 430 2.53 -31.66 -18.89
N HIS A 431 3.15 -30.48 -18.99
CA HIS A 431 3.37 -29.84 -20.31
C HIS A 431 4.74 -29.16 -20.51
N PHE A 432 5.83 -29.77 -20.03
CA PHE A 432 7.19 -29.43 -20.46
C PHE A 432 7.99 -30.65 -20.91
#